data_AF-A0A955ZAS5-F1
#
_entry.id   AF-A0A955ZAS5-F1
#
_cell.length_a   1.000
_cell.length_b   1.000
_cell.length_c   1.000
_cell.angle_alpha   90.00
_cell.angle_beta   90.00
_cell.angle_gamma   90.00
#
_symmetry.space_group_name_H-M   'P 1'
#
loop_
_entity.id
_entity.type
_entity.pdbx_description
1 polymer ?
#
loop_
_entity_poly.entity_id
_entity_poly.type
_entity_poly.pdbx_seq_one_letter_code
_entity_poly.pdbx_strand_id
1 'polypeptide(L)'
;WLPLVCINPPDDLYYLCFLPSGDGGARAGARLIPVLPEGLAGQAGADAGAGADAGAGAGADAGTAQNPFTIPPGFDLSPFLAQGPTFRFTMPTDAVTPRKGGPPYGLAVVFNIACAGRVVTLERSPEGGPQQLPIACVDERGERVPPSDYVFAVSRVYAYDDRTNLNPKVLGAKVDGVPVPITGAAPVELERCTESSKDKCKEIKIDIDIAPESWESDPNNVGPDGQIGREQIWVTYYSDIGDFDNDARLLFDTKSGRVDKSEVVFRAPTTPMNGTIWAVIHDNRAGAEWVVFPVRVK
;
A
#
# COMPACT_ATOMS: atom_id res chain seq x y z
N TRP A 1 7.78 -2.13 -7.93
CA TRP A 1 6.92 -0.94 -7.96
C TRP A 1 6.82 -0.41 -9.37
N LEU A 2 5.63 0.02 -9.81
CA LEU A 2 5.54 0.81 -11.04
C LEU A 2 6.25 2.15 -10.82
N PRO A 3 7.09 2.63 -11.76
CA PRO A 3 7.89 3.84 -11.59
C PRO A 3 7.06 5.11 -11.84
N LEU A 4 5.82 5.14 -11.35
CA LEU A 4 4.86 6.21 -11.56
C LEU A 4 3.85 6.28 -10.42
N VAL A 5 3.42 7.49 -10.12
CA VAL A 5 2.36 7.80 -9.17
C VAL A 5 1.23 8.50 -9.91
N CYS A 6 0.01 8.05 -9.67
CA CYS A 6 -1.18 8.63 -10.28
C CYS A 6 -1.88 9.57 -9.29
N ILE A 7 -1.92 10.85 -9.62
CA ILE A 7 -2.50 11.89 -8.77
C ILE A 7 -3.91 12.22 -9.25
N ASN A 8 -4.84 12.22 -8.30
CA ASN A 8 -6.26 12.56 -8.46
C ASN A 8 -6.89 11.90 -9.70
N PRO A 9 -6.90 10.55 -9.79
CA PRO A 9 -7.68 9.92 -10.84
C PRO A 9 -9.15 10.34 -10.73
N PRO A 10 -9.86 10.48 -11.86
CA PRO A 10 -11.27 10.86 -11.84
C PRO A 10 -12.10 9.91 -10.96
N ASP A 11 -13.00 10.48 -10.17
CA ASP A 11 -13.85 9.75 -9.22
C ASP A 11 -13.08 8.80 -8.26
N ASP A 12 -11.78 9.06 -8.05
CA ASP A 12 -10.86 8.25 -7.25
C ASP A 12 -10.68 6.80 -7.74
N LEU A 13 -10.93 6.57 -9.02
CA LEU A 13 -10.90 5.25 -9.64
C LEU A 13 -9.48 4.91 -10.13
N TYR A 14 -8.77 4.04 -9.41
CA TYR A 14 -7.38 3.65 -9.73
C TYR A 14 -7.17 3.18 -11.17
N TYR A 15 -8.16 2.52 -11.77
CA TYR A 15 -8.05 1.97 -13.12
C TYR A 15 -8.07 3.05 -14.22
N LEU A 16 -8.51 4.27 -13.88
CA LEU A 16 -8.46 5.43 -14.79
C LEU A 16 -7.04 6.00 -14.89
N CYS A 17 -6.11 5.62 -14.01
CA CYS A 17 -4.69 5.96 -14.15
C CYS A 17 -4.05 5.39 -15.42
N PHE A 18 -4.67 4.38 -16.02
CA PHE A 18 -4.17 3.66 -17.20
C PHE A 18 -4.92 4.02 -18.48
N LEU A 19 -5.86 4.97 -18.45
CA LEU A 19 -6.55 5.45 -19.64
C LEU A 19 -5.79 6.62 -20.27
N PRO A 20 -5.78 6.75 -21.61
CA PRO A 20 -5.29 7.95 -22.27
C PRO A 20 -6.03 9.16 -21.69
N SER A 21 -5.29 10.20 -21.32
CA SER A 21 -5.86 11.49 -20.93
C SER A 21 -6.52 12.09 -22.17
N GLY A 22 -7.78 11.75 -22.41
CA GLY A 22 -8.55 12.29 -23.53
C GLY A 22 -8.70 13.79 -23.37
N ASP A 23 -8.14 14.52 -24.34
CA ASP A 23 -8.48 15.87 -24.77
C ASP A 23 -8.84 16.87 -23.66
N GLY A 24 -7.84 17.32 -22.89
CA GLY A 24 -7.69 18.70 -22.35
C GLY A 24 -8.92 19.45 -21.79
N GLY A 25 -10.04 18.80 -21.51
CA GLY A 25 -11.27 19.39 -21.04
C GLY A 25 -11.25 19.53 -19.53
N ALA A 26 -12.09 20.42 -19.01
CA ALA A 26 -12.18 20.80 -17.59
C ALA A 26 -12.52 19.66 -16.58
N ARG A 27 -12.45 18.40 -17.01
CA ARG A 27 -12.35 17.20 -16.17
C ARG A 27 -10.91 16.69 -16.28
N ALA A 28 -9.99 17.34 -15.58
CA ALA A 28 -8.57 16.98 -15.60
C ALA A 28 -8.41 15.47 -15.38
N GLY A 29 -7.82 14.78 -16.36
CA GLY A 29 -7.47 13.37 -16.24
C GLY A 29 -6.47 13.15 -15.11
N ALA A 30 -6.25 11.88 -14.76
CA ALA A 30 -5.25 11.53 -13.75
C ALA A 30 -3.87 12.12 -14.14
N ARG A 31 -3.22 12.83 -13.21
CA ARG A 31 -1.87 13.34 -13.44
C ARG A 31 -0.86 12.26 -13.07
N LEU A 32 -0.12 11.76 -14.05
CA LEU A 32 0.92 10.76 -13.83
C LEU A 32 2.26 11.45 -13.55
N ILE A 33 2.92 11.06 -12.47
CA ILE A 33 4.22 11.58 -12.05
C ILE A 33 5.22 10.43 -12.12
N PRO A 34 6.25 10.51 -12.98
CA PRO A 34 7.30 9.49 -13.00
C PRO A 34 8.11 9.54 -11.70
N VAL A 35 8.38 8.37 -11.13
CA VAL A 35 9.27 8.20 -9.98
C VAL A 35 10.47 7.41 -10.50
N LEU A 36 11.47 8.14 -10.95
CA LEU A 36 12.71 7.54 -11.42
C LEU A 36 13.55 7.09 -10.21
N PRO A 37 14.21 5.92 -10.27
CA PRO A 37 15.17 5.50 -9.26
C PRO A 37 16.22 6.60 -9.02
N GLU A 38 16.60 6.82 -7.76
CA GLU A 38 17.74 7.66 -7.40
C GLU A 38 18.98 7.12 -8.14
N GLY A 39 19.43 7.86 -9.16
CA GLY A 39 20.46 7.42 -10.10
C GLY A 39 20.15 7.71 -11.58
N LEU A 40 18.85 7.75 -11.96
CA LEU A 40 18.42 8.18 -13.30
C LEU A 40 17.92 9.63 -13.34
N ALA A 41 17.52 10.19 -12.18
CA ALA A 41 17.10 11.59 -12.06
C ALA A 41 18.21 12.60 -12.44
N GLY A 42 19.48 12.18 -12.43
CA GLY A 42 20.64 13.03 -12.77
C GLY A 42 20.97 13.16 -14.26
N GLN A 43 20.28 12.43 -15.15
CA GLN A 43 20.53 12.50 -16.60
C GLN A 43 19.39 13.12 -17.41
N ALA A 44 18.26 13.46 -16.77
CA ALA A 44 17.16 14.19 -17.42
C ALA A 44 17.28 15.72 -17.29
N GLY A 45 18.41 16.24 -16.77
CA GLY A 45 18.60 17.67 -16.49
C GLY A 45 19.97 18.26 -16.80
N ALA A 46 20.88 17.52 -17.43
CA ALA A 46 22.21 18.03 -17.78
C ALA A 46 22.77 17.25 -18.97
N ASP A 47 22.31 17.59 -20.18
CA ASP A 47 23.06 17.48 -21.45
C ASP A 47 22.19 18.02 -22.59
N ALA A 48 21.81 19.29 -22.49
CA ALA A 48 21.32 20.07 -23.63
C ALA A 48 22.20 21.31 -23.77
N GLY A 49 23.43 21.09 -24.25
CA GLY A 49 24.41 22.13 -24.49
C GLY A 49 25.19 21.87 -25.77
N ALA A 50 24.91 22.70 -26.77
CA ALA A 50 25.73 23.01 -27.95
C ALA A 50 25.71 22.04 -29.15
N GLY A 51 24.90 22.41 -30.15
CA GLY A 51 25.04 22.04 -31.56
C GLY A 51 24.06 22.87 -32.40
N ALA A 52 24.56 23.94 -33.02
CA ALA A 52 23.78 25.02 -33.61
C ALA A 52 23.15 24.69 -34.99
N ASP A 53 22.10 25.46 -35.29
CA ASP A 53 21.57 25.86 -36.60
C ASP A 53 20.68 24.89 -37.41
N ALA A 54 19.36 25.05 -37.29
CA ALA A 54 18.51 25.69 -38.33
C ALA A 54 16.99 25.60 -38.03
N GLY A 55 16.36 26.76 -37.82
CA GLY A 55 15.07 27.10 -38.44
C GLY A 55 13.74 26.57 -37.88
N ALA A 56 12.96 27.52 -37.32
CA ALA A 56 11.48 27.60 -37.32
C ALA A 56 10.66 26.88 -36.23
N GLY A 57 10.56 27.57 -35.08
CA GLY A 57 9.32 28.03 -34.47
C GLY A 57 8.09 27.10 -34.38
N ALA A 58 7.90 26.50 -33.20
CA ALA A 58 6.61 26.39 -32.51
C ALA A 58 6.88 26.15 -31.02
N GLY A 59 6.28 26.97 -30.14
CA GLY A 59 6.51 26.90 -28.70
C GLY A 59 6.06 25.56 -28.10
N ALA A 60 6.97 24.89 -27.40
CA ALA A 60 6.64 23.73 -26.59
C ALA A 60 6.01 24.22 -25.28
N ASP A 61 4.68 24.22 -25.24
CA ASP A 61 3.93 24.26 -24.00
C ASP A 61 4.30 23.04 -23.14
N ALA A 62 4.64 23.27 -21.88
CA ALA A 62 4.88 22.25 -20.86
C ALA A 62 3.57 21.55 -20.38
N GLY A 63 2.64 21.31 -21.32
CA GLY A 63 1.24 20.93 -21.03
C GLY A 63 0.80 19.55 -21.53
N THR A 64 1.65 18.79 -22.22
CA THR A 64 1.30 17.45 -22.71
C THR A 64 2.28 16.41 -22.20
N ALA A 65 2.15 16.01 -20.93
CA ALA A 65 2.67 14.73 -20.50
C ALA A 65 1.90 13.63 -21.27
N GLN A 66 2.47 13.16 -22.37
CA GLN A 66 2.00 11.96 -23.05
C GLN A 66 1.91 10.85 -22.01
N ASN A 67 0.76 10.16 -21.94
CA ASN A 67 0.57 9.09 -20.98
C ASN A 67 1.70 8.05 -21.18
N PRO A 68 2.56 7.79 -20.18
CA PRO A 68 3.63 6.80 -20.28
C PRO A 68 3.12 5.38 -20.51
N PHE A 69 1.81 5.13 -20.47
CA PHE A 69 1.19 3.85 -20.80
C PHE A 69 0.84 3.66 -22.27
N THR A 70 1.31 4.53 -23.18
CA THR A 70 1.28 4.23 -24.62
C THR A 70 2.39 3.22 -25.00
N ILE A 71 2.50 2.15 -24.21
CA ILE A 71 3.48 1.07 -24.37
C ILE A 71 2.78 -0.07 -25.11
N PRO A 72 3.37 -0.62 -26.18
CA PRO A 72 2.78 -1.74 -26.91
C PRO A 72 2.47 -2.93 -25.98
N PRO A 73 1.37 -3.68 -26.21
CA PRO A 73 1.13 -4.94 -25.52
C PRO A 73 2.32 -5.91 -25.64
N GLY A 74 2.59 -6.66 -24.58
CA GLY A 74 3.68 -7.63 -24.52
C GLY A 74 5.06 -7.01 -24.21
N PHE A 75 5.15 -5.70 -24.01
CA PHE A 75 6.39 -5.05 -23.59
C PHE A 75 6.77 -5.48 -22.17
N ASP A 76 8.03 -5.83 -21.97
CA ASP A 76 8.56 -6.24 -20.68
C ASP A 76 8.86 -5.04 -19.79
N LEU A 77 8.06 -4.85 -18.75
CA LEU A 77 8.21 -3.78 -17.77
C LEU A 77 9.24 -4.12 -16.69
N SER A 78 9.59 -5.40 -16.51
CA SER A 78 10.44 -5.89 -15.42
C SER A 78 11.74 -5.10 -15.23
N PRO A 79 12.48 -4.72 -16.30
CA PRO A 79 13.73 -3.95 -16.17
C PRO A 79 13.53 -2.52 -15.66
N PHE A 80 12.31 -1.99 -15.72
CA PHE A 80 11.98 -0.62 -15.36
C PHE A 80 11.32 -0.50 -13.99
N LEU A 81 10.99 -1.64 -13.36
CA LEU A 81 10.35 -1.64 -12.05
C LEU A 81 11.38 -1.34 -10.97
N ALA A 82 11.07 -0.35 -10.12
CA ALA A 82 11.84 -0.17 -8.89
C ALA A 82 11.65 -1.39 -7.98
N GLN A 83 12.75 -1.97 -7.53
CA GLN A 83 12.80 -3.18 -6.72
C GLN A 83 12.96 -2.84 -5.23
N GLY A 84 12.56 -3.78 -4.37
CA GLY A 84 12.75 -3.69 -2.93
C GLY A 84 11.49 -3.31 -2.14
N PRO A 85 11.62 -3.28 -0.79
CA PRO A 85 10.48 -3.17 0.11
C PRO A 85 9.94 -1.73 0.26
N THR A 86 10.66 -0.73 -0.28
CA THR A 86 10.38 0.69 -0.03
C THR A 86 10.12 1.42 -1.34
N PHE A 87 9.10 2.28 -1.33
CA PHE A 87 8.80 3.25 -2.37
C PHE A 87 8.70 4.65 -1.76
N ARG A 88 9.20 5.66 -2.48
CA ARG A 88 9.17 7.05 -2.02
C ARG A 88 8.82 7.97 -3.18
N PHE A 89 8.00 8.96 -2.88
CA PHE A 89 7.71 10.09 -3.76
C PHE A 89 7.38 11.31 -2.92
N THR A 90 7.42 12.49 -3.52
CA THR A 90 6.94 13.73 -2.89
C THR A 90 5.56 14.05 -3.45
N MET A 91 4.56 14.16 -2.58
CA MET A 91 3.24 14.63 -2.98
C MET A 91 3.35 16.06 -3.54
N PRO A 92 2.80 16.35 -4.73
CA PRO A 92 2.75 17.70 -5.25
C PRO A 92 2.00 18.65 -4.32
N THR A 93 2.46 19.89 -4.22
CA THR A 93 1.84 20.92 -3.36
C THR A 93 0.46 21.34 -3.82
N ASP A 94 0.09 21.06 -5.07
CA ASP A 94 -1.21 21.32 -5.68
C ASP A 94 -2.09 20.05 -5.78
N ALA A 95 -1.73 18.97 -5.08
CA ALA A 95 -2.50 17.73 -5.12
C ALA A 95 -3.87 17.85 -4.45
N VAL A 96 -4.03 18.72 -3.45
CA VAL A 96 -5.31 18.90 -2.77
C VAL A 96 -6.27 19.68 -3.67
N THR A 97 -7.40 19.06 -3.99
CA THR A 97 -8.42 19.66 -4.88
C THR A 97 -9.82 19.53 -4.28
N PRO A 98 -10.75 20.45 -4.58
CA PRO A 98 -12.14 20.35 -4.13
C PRO A 98 -12.83 19.09 -4.66
N ARG A 99 -13.69 18.49 -3.83
CA ARG A 99 -14.41 17.24 -4.17
C ARG A 99 -15.92 17.43 -4.01
N LYS A 100 -16.69 16.74 -4.85
CA LYS A 100 -18.15 16.83 -4.80
C LYS A 100 -18.65 16.07 -3.57
N GLY A 101 -19.36 16.76 -2.68
CA GLY A 101 -20.03 16.14 -1.53
C GLY A 101 -19.08 15.78 -0.37
N GLY A 102 -17.86 16.31 -0.35
CA GLY A 102 -16.90 16.07 0.71
C GLY A 102 -15.86 17.19 0.82
N PRO A 103 -15.02 17.17 1.86
CA PRO A 103 -13.93 18.11 2.02
C PRO A 103 -12.88 17.93 0.91
N PRO A 104 -12.08 18.96 0.61
CA PRO A 104 -10.94 18.83 -0.30
C PRO A 104 -9.92 17.80 0.19
N TYR A 105 -9.38 17.02 -0.74
CA TYR A 105 -8.24 16.14 -0.49
C TYR A 105 -7.44 15.91 -1.78
N GLY A 106 -6.17 15.57 -1.60
CA GLY A 106 -5.33 14.99 -2.63
C GLY A 106 -5.28 13.48 -2.50
N LEU A 107 -5.24 12.78 -3.64
CA LEU A 107 -5.11 11.34 -3.69
C LEU A 107 -3.95 10.97 -4.62
N ALA A 108 -2.98 10.23 -4.10
CA ALA A 108 -2.00 9.52 -4.89
C ALA A 108 -2.31 8.02 -4.89
N VAL A 109 -2.27 7.42 -6.07
CA VAL A 109 -2.37 5.98 -6.26
C VAL A 109 -1.01 5.44 -6.66
N VAL A 110 -0.50 4.50 -5.87
CA VAL A 110 0.78 3.82 -6.05
C VAL A 110 0.52 2.35 -6.33
N PHE A 111 1.30 1.76 -7.25
CA PHE A 111 1.12 0.38 -7.69
C PHE A 111 2.36 -0.46 -7.40
N ASN A 112 2.16 -1.60 -6.74
CA ASN A 112 3.20 -2.60 -6.53
C ASN A 112 2.77 -3.97 -7.02
N ILE A 113 3.77 -4.76 -7.39
CA ILE A 113 3.58 -6.06 -8.00
C ILE A 113 4.57 -7.03 -7.37
N ALA A 114 4.07 -8.13 -6.84
CA ALA A 114 4.86 -9.33 -6.56
C ALA A 114 4.60 -10.32 -7.69
N CYS A 115 5.64 -10.73 -8.41
CA CYS A 115 5.54 -11.57 -9.60
C CYS A 115 6.74 -12.52 -9.61
N ALA A 116 6.50 -13.82 -9.67
CA ALA A 116 7.56 -14.84 -9.74
C ALA A 116 8.22 -14.92 -11.13
N GLY A 117 7.62 -14.28 -12.15
CA GLY A 117 8.13 -14.23 -13.52
C GLY A 117 8.41 -12.80 -14.00
N ARG A 118 7.99 -12.49 -15.23
CA ARG A 118 8.17 -11.17 -15.86
C ARG A 118 6.86 -10.39 -15.82
N VAL A 119 6.96 -9.09 -15.63
CA VAL A 119 5.83 -8.17 -15.67
C VAL A 119 5.73 -7.60 -17.09
N VAL A 120 4.62 -7.85 -17.77
CA VAL A 120 4.40 -7.39 -19.16
C VAL A 120 3.14 -6.54 -19.27
N THR A 121 3.11 -5.63 -20.23
CA THR A 121 1.89 -4.90 -20.59
C THR A 121 0.89 -5.81 -21.29
N LEU A 122 -0.40 -5.59 -21.04
CA LEU A 122 -1.49 -6.27 -21.71
C LEU A 122 -2.31 -5.30 -22.55
N GLU A 123 -2.81 -5.80 -23.67
CA GLU A 123 -3.94 -5.16 -24.33
C GLU A 123 -5.18 -5.25 -23.43
N ARG A 124 -5.92 -4.15 -23.34
CA ARG A 124 -7.20 -4.14 -22.65
C ARG A 124 -8.19 -4.97 -23.46
N SER A 125 -8.76 -5.99 -22.83
CA SER A 125 -9.84 -6.76 -23.40
C SER A 125 -11.13 -5.97 -23.28
N PRO A 126 -11.94 -5.87 -24.35
CA PRO A 126 -13.31 -5.35 -24.27
C PRO A 126 -14.18 -6.06 -23.22
N GLU A 127 -13.86 -7.33 -22.91
CA GLU A 127 -14.57 -8.16 -21.93
C GLU A 127 -14.04 -8.00 -20.49
N GLY A 128 -12.83 -7.42 -20.32
CA GLY A 128 -12.16 -7.30 -19.02
C GLY A 128 -12.78 -6.27 -18.07
N GLY A 129 -13.78 -5.51 -18.56
CA GLY A 129 -14.42 -4.44 -17.82
C GLY A 129 -13.48 -3.24 -17.54
N PRO A 130 -14.02 -2.15 -16.99
CA PRO A 130 -13.26 -0.92 -16.79
C PRO A 130 -12.12 -1.05 -15.77
N GLN A 131 -12.19 -2.04 -14.87
CA GLN A 131 -11.21 -2.24 -13.80
C GLN A 131 -9.99 -3.07 -14.26
N GLN A 132 -9.95 -3.51 -15.52
CA GLN A 132 -8.81 -4.29 -16.02
C GLN A 132 -7.52 -3.46 -15.99
N LEU A 133 -6.54 -3.99 -15.27
CA LEU A 133 -5.17 -3.46 -15.29
C LEU A 133 -4.46 -3.91 -16.57
N PRO A 134 -3.77 -3.02 -17.29
CA PRO A 134 -3.07 -3.36 -18.53
C PRO A 134 -1.71 -4.02 -18.27
N ILE A 135 -1.62 -4.89 -17.24
CA ILE A 135 -0.38 -5.53 -16.80
C ILE A 135 -0.68 -6.98 -16.41
N ALA A 136 0.23 -7.89 -16.73
CA ALA A 136 0.24 -9.27 -16.25
C ALA A 136 1.61 -9.70 -15.75
N CYS A 137 1.60 -10.72 -14.89
CA CYS A 137 2.77 -11.54 -14.60
C CYS A 137 2.75 -12.75 -15.55
N VAL A 138 3.87 -13.03 -16.20
CA VAL A 138 4.04 -14.17 -17.12
C VAL A 138 5.26 -15.00 -16.75
N ASP A 139 5.22 -16.29 -17.03
CA ASP A 139 6.33 -17.21 -16.81
C ASP A 139 7.42 -17.10 -17.90
N GLU A 140 8.42 -17.98 -17.85
CA GLU A 140 9.52 -18.05 -18.82
C GLU A 140 9.04 -18.36 -20.25
N ARG A 141 7.87 -18.99 -20.41
CA ARG A 141 7.26 -19.33 -21.70
C ARG A 141 6.39 -18.20 -22.25
N GLY A 142 6.18 -17.15 -21.45
CA GLY A 142 5.29 -16.03 -21.78
C GLY A 142 3.82 -16.30 -21.45
N GLU A 143 3.53 -17.38 -20.74
CA GLU A 143 2.17 -17.73 -20.31
C GLU A 143 1.83 -17.00 -19.01
N ARG A 144 0.57 -16.59 -18.85
CA ARG A 144 0.12 -15.91 -17.63
C ARG A 144 0.18 -16.85 -16.44
N VAL A 145 0.79 -16.40 -15.35
CA VAL A 145 0.75 -17.15 -14.08
C VAL A 145 -0.63 -17.01 -13.42
N PRO A 146 -1.10 -18.01 -12.65
CA PRO A 146 -2.38 -17.93 -11.97
C PRO A 146 -2.37 -16.84 -10.88
N PRO A 147 -3.54 -16.32 -10.46
CA PRO A 147 -3.65 -15.31 -9.40
C PRO A 147 -3.06 -15.70 -8.03
N SER A 148 -2.74 -16.99 -7.81
CA SER A 148 -2.02 -17.45 -6.61
C SER A 148 -0.53 -17.07 -6.62
N ASP A 149 0.04 -16.84 -7.80
CA ASP A 149 1.48 -16.73 -8.02
C ASP A 149 1.92 -15.29 -8.36
N TYR A 150 0.97 -14.36 -8.36
CA TYR A 150 1.23 -12.94 -8.45
C TYR A 150 0.23 -12.13 -7.64
N VAL A 151 0.70 -11.00 -7.12
CA VAL A 151 -0.15 -10.03 -6.44
C VAL A 151 0.09 -8.68 -7.09
N PHE A 152 -1.00 -8.04 -7.50
CA PHE A 152 -1.00 -6.62 -7.83
C PHE A 152 -1.70 -5.87 -6.70
N ALA A 153 -0.99 -4.91 -6.12
CA ALA A 153 -1.51 -4.11 -5.03
C ALA A 153 -1.58 -2.63 -5.41
N VAL A 154 -2.61 -1.99 -4.86
CA VAL A 154 -2.93 -0.58 -5.06
C VAL A 154 -2.90 0.07 -3.69
N SER A 155 -1.97 0.98 -3.48
CA SER A 155 -1.90 1.81 -2.29
C SER A 155 -2.47 3.19 -2.58
N ARG A 156 -3.33 3.69 -1.70
CA ARG A 156 -3.91 5.03 -1.78
C ARG A 156 -3.30 5.89 -0.68
N VAL A 157 -2.73 7.02 -1.05
CA VAL A 157 -2.12 7.97 -0.12
C VAL A 157 -2.91 9.26 -0.21
N TYR A 158 -3.54 9.64 0.91
CA TYR A 158 -4.34 10.85 1.00
C TYR A 158 -3.53 12.01 1.59
N ALA A 159 -3.79 13.21 1.08
CA ALA A 159 -3.24 14.47 1.59
C ALA A 159 -4.38 15.47 1.84
N TYR A 160 -4.20 16.31 2.86
CA TYR A 160 -5.19 17.30 3.31
C TYR A 160 -4.46 18.60 3.65
N ASP A 161 -5.15 19.74 3.55
CA ASP A 161 -4.58 21.06 3.90
C ASP A 161 -4.67 21.36 5.39
N ASP A 162 -5.67 20.80 6.08
CA ASP A 162 -6.05 21.17 7.45
C ASP A 162 -5.65 20.14 8.50
N ARG A 163 -5.07 19.01 8.10
CA ARG A 163 -4.70 17.90 8.99
C ARG A 163 -3.58 17.04 8.43
N THR A 164 -2.93 16.31 9.33
CA THR A 164 -1.99 15.23 8.99
C THR A 164 -2.73 13.91 8.74
N ASN A 165 -2.05 13.00 8.03
CA ASN A 165 -2.51 11.63 7.77
C ASN A 165 -1.30 10.70 7.84
N LEU A 166 -0.75 10.54 9.05
CA LEU A 166 0.46 9.77 9.28
C LEU A 166 0.12 8.28 9.42
N ASN A 167 1.00 7.42 8.94
CA ASN A 167 0.87 5.99 9.19
C ASN A 167 0.91 5.70 10.72
N PRO A 168 0.22 4.64 11.18
CA PRO A 168 0.32 4.19 12.56
C PRO A 168 1.77 3.88 12.94
N LYS A 169 2.16 4.22 14.17
CA LYS A 169 3.51 4.00 14.69
C LYS A 169 3.50 2.85 15.68
N VAL A 170 4.10 1.74 15.29
CA VAL A 170 4.24 0.55 16.14
C VAL A 170 5.36 0.75 17.16
N LEU A 171 5.05 0.57 18.44
CA LEU A 171 6.01 0.64 19.54
C LEU A 171 6.60 -0.74 19.87
N GLY A 172 5.82 -1.80 19.68
CA GLY A 172 6.21 -3.16 20.03
C GLY A 172 5.08 -4.17 19.83
N ALA A 173 5.42 -5.43 20.04
CA ALA A 173 4.44 -6.52 20.19
C ALA A 173 4.66 -7.19 21.55
N LYS A 174 3.60 -7.81 22.08
CA LYS A 174 3.63 -8.61 23.29
C LYS A 174 3.09 -10.00 23.01
N VAL A 175 3.70 -11.02 23.62
CA VAL A 175 3.22 -12.39 23.66
C VAL A 175 2.99 -12.79 25.12
N ASP A 176 1.77 -13.19 25.46
CA ASP A 176 1.33 -13.45 26.83
C ASP A 176 1.67 -12.28 27.79
N GLY A 177 1.54 -11.05 27.28
CA GLY A 177 1.85 -9.80 28.01
C GLY A 177 3.35 -9.47 28.10
N VAL A 178 4.24 -10.34 27.61
CA VAL A 178 5.69 -10.12 27.60
C VAL A 178 6.12 -9.45 26.30
N PRO A 179 6.84 -8.31 26.33
CA PRO A 179 7.36 -7.67 25.12
C PRO A 179 8.26 -8.61 24.32
N VAL A 180 8.06 -8.64 22.99
CA VAL A 180 8.89 -9.42 22.07
C VAL A 180 9.57 -8.50 21.05
N PRO A 181 10.77 -8.88 20.57
CA PRO A 181 11.42 -8.14 19.49
C PRO A 181 10.56 -8.17 18.22
N ILE A 182 10.15 -7.00 17.75
CA ILE A 182 9.50 -6.81 16.43
C ILE A 182 10.49 -6.42 15.34
N THR A 183 11.77 -6.28 15.71
CA THR A 183 12.88 -5.98 14.81
C THR A 183 14.02 -6.97 15.09
N GLY A 184 14.46 -7.68 14.06
CA GLY A 184 15.57 -8.63 14.14
C GLY A 184 15.26 -10.05 13.66
N ALA A 185 16.30 -10.87 13.55
CA ALA A 185 16.22 -12.23 13.01
C ALA A 185 15.94 -13.33 14.05
N ALA A 186 16.01 -13.01 15.35
CA ALA A 186 15.79 -13.99 16.40
C ALA A 186 14.29 -14.32 16.50
N PRO A 187 13.90 -15.60 16.41
CA PRO A 187 12.49 -15.98 16.48
C PRO A 187 11.94 -15.88 17.90
N VAL A 188 10.68 -15.51 18.00
CA VAL A 188 9.89 -15.62 19.23
C VAL A 188 9.59 -17.08 19.48
N GLU A 189 9.97 -17.57 20.66
CA GLU A 189 9.81 -18.97 21.05
C GLU A 189 8.40 -19.20 21.61
N LEU A 190 7.67 -20.14 21.00
CA LEU A 190 6.31 -20.52 21.37
C LEU A 190 6.26 -22.02 21.68
N GLU A 191 5.47 -22.40 22.68
CA GLU A 191 5.19 -23.81 22.96
C GLU A 191 4.18 -24.35 21.95
N ARG A 192 4.46 -25.53 21.37
CA ARG A 192 3.51 -26.20 20.49
C ARG A 192 2.24 -26.61 21.23
N CYS A 193 1.20 -26.89 20.47
CA CYS A 193 0.05 -27.56 21.03
C CYS A 193 0.37 -29.03 21.36
N THR A 194 0.14 -29.45 22.59
CA THR A 194 0.30 -30.85 23.04
C THR A 194 -1.01 -31.64 23.03
N GLU A 195 -2.13 -30.96 22.85
CA GLU A 195 -3.46 -31.56 22.85
C GLU A 195 -3.83 -32.15 21.49
N SER A 196 -4.67 -33.19 21.51
CA SER A 196 -5.20 -33.80 20.28
C SER A 196 -6.26 -32.94 19.59
N SER A 197 -6.84 -31.96 20.31
CA SER A 197 -7.91 -31.09 19.83
C SER A 197 -7.48 -29.64 19.91
N LYS A 198 -7.65 -28.88 18.81
CA LYS A 198 -7.16 -27.50 18.68
C LYS A 198 -7.76 -26.54 19.72
N ASP A 199 -9.03 -26.72 20.06
CA ASP A 199 -9.76 -25.93 21.07
C ASP A 199 -9.22 -26.09 22.50
N LYS A 200 -8.46 -27.16 22.77
CA LYS A 200 -7.82 -27.41 24.06
C LYS A 200 -6.38 -26.93 24.14
N CYS A 201 -5.80 -26.51 23.00
CA CYS A 201 -4.46 -25.96 22.96
C CYS A 201 -4.37 -24.72 23.85
N LYS A 202 -3.20 -24.51 24.47
CA LYS A 202 -2.88 -23.26 25.18
C LYS A 202 -3.19 -22.07 24.26
N GLU A 203 -3.93 -21.12 24.79
CA GLU A 203 -4.14 -19.81 24.16
C GLU A 203 -2.88 -18.96 24.36
N ILE A 204 -2.31 -18.50 23.24
CA ILE A 204 -1.18 -17.57 23.24
C ILE A 204 -1.74 -16.21 22.87
N LYS A 205 -1.63 -15.23 23.77
CA LYS A 205 -2.17 -13.89 23.53
C LYS A 205 -1.14 -13.02 22.83
N ILE A 206 -1.49 -12.50 21.66
CA ILE A 206 -0.63 -11.57 20.91
C ILE A 206 -1.28 -10.19 20.91
N ASP A 207 -0.55 -9.17 21.34
CA ASP A 207 -1.00 -7.77 21.32
C ASP A 207 0.02 -6.87 20.63
N ILE A 208 -0.47 -5.82 19.97
CA ILE A 208 0.35 -4.82 19.29
C ILE A 208 0.19 -3.48 20.00
N ASP A 209 1.31 -2.91 20.43
CA ASP A 209 1.37 -1.59 21.05
C ASP A 209 1.55 -0.52 19.97
N ILE A 210 0.60 0.42 19.90
CA ILE A 210 0.64 1.56 18.99
C ILE A 210 0.82 2.85 19.79
N ALA A 211 1.62 3.75 19.23
CA ALA A 211 1.88 5.04 19.84
C ALA A 211 0.59 5.87 19.91
N PRO A 212 0.21 6.44 21.07
CA PRO A 212 -1.03 7.20 21.20
C PRO A 212 -1.12 8.42 20.26
N GLU A 213 0.02 8.95 19.82
CA GLU A 213 0.07 10.02 18.82
C GLU A 213 -0.43 9.60 17.43
N SER A 214 -0.45 8.30 17.11
CA SER A 214 -1.03 7.78 15.85
C SER A 214 -2.55 7.83 15.81
N TRP A 215 -3.21 8.07 16.94
CA TRP A 215 -4.66 8.20 16.99
C TRP A 215 -5.05 9.62 16.58
N GLU A 216 -4.91 10.02 15.31
CA GLU A 216 -5.04 11.43 14.94
C GLU A 216 -6.50 11.93 15.02
N SER A 217 -6.69 13.25 15.13
CA SER A 217 -8.02 13.86 15.06
C SER A 217 -8.57 13.79 13.65
N ASP A 218 -9.84 13.45 13.49
CA ASP A 218 -10.53 13.49 12.20
C ASP A 218 -11.66 14.53 12.22
N PRO A 219 -11.38 15.79 11.83
CA PRO A 219 -12.39 16.85 11.77
C PRO A 219 -13.61 16.56 10.88
N ASN A 220 -13.60 15.51 10.05
CA ASN A 220 -14.76 15.12 9.25
C ASN A 220 -15.67 14.13 9.97
N ASN A 221 -15.16 13.49 11.03
CA ASN A 221 -15.91 12.60 11.88
C ASN A 221 -16.52 13.39 13.04
N VAL A 222 -17.60 14.12 12.78
CA VAL A 222 -18.28 14.92 13.82
C VAL A 222 -19.48 14.14 14.37
N GLY A 223 -19.45 13.87 15.67
CA GLY A 223 -20.55 13.21 16.38
C GLY A 223 -21.81 14.08 16.46
N PRO A 224 -22.97 13.50 16.80
CA PRO A 224 -24.22 14.25 16.95
C PRO A 224 -24.18 15.38 18.01
N ASP A 225 -23.24 15.29 18.94
CA ASP A 225 -22.96 16.25 20.00
C ASP A 225 -21.91 17.32 19.60
N GLY A 226 -21.45 17.29 18.35
CA GLY A 226 -20.42 18.19 17.84
C GLY A 226 -18.99 17.81 18.23
N GLN A 227 -18.78 16.69 18.92
CA GLN A 227 -17.44 16.22 19.24
C GLN A 227 -16.74 15.72 17.97
N ILE A 228 -15.51 16.18 17.78
CA ILE A 228 -14.63 15.67 16.73
C ILE A 228 -14.10 14.31 17.17
N GLY A 229 -14.45 13.29 16.41
CA GLY A 229 -13.91 11.96 16.53
C GLY A 229 -12.46 11.90 16.08
N ARG A 230 -11.82 10.80 16.42
CA ARG A 230 -10.44 10.49 16.04
C ARG A 230 -10.45 9.30 15.09
N GLU A 231 -9.29 8.97 14.55
CA GLU A 231 -9.14 7.80 13.70
C GLU A 231 -9.51 6.50 14.41
N GLN A 232 -9.95 5.53 13.63
CA GLN A 232 -10.04 4.15 14.08
C GLN A 232 -8.77 3.43 13.68
N ILE A 233 -8.11 2.75 14.62
CA ILE A 233 -6.93 1.94 14.34
C ILE A 233 -7.24 0.49 14.64
N TRP A 234 -6.95 -0.41 13.71
CA TRP A 234 -7.10 -1.86 13.91
C TRP A 234 -5.88 -2.60 13.36
N VAL A 235 -5.74 -3.85 13.78
CA VAL A 235 -4.73 -4.77 13.28
C VAL A 235 -5.39 -5.95 12.61
N THR A 236 -4.81 -6.40 11.51
CA THR A 236 -5.11 -7.67 10.85
C THR A 236 -3.91 -8.60 11.02
N TYR A 237 -4.14 -9.84 11.42
CA TYR A 237 -3.10 -10.83 11.65
C TYR A 237 -3.07 -11.87 10.55
N TYR A 238 -1.86 -12.27 10.16
CA TYR A 238 -1.61 -13.36 9.24
C TYR A 238 -0.53 -14.27 9.80
N SER A 239 -0.58 -15.56 9.47
CA SER A 239 0.45 -16.51 9.84
C SER A 239 0.55 -17.62 8.79
N ASP A 240 1.75 -18.15 8.59
CA ASP A 240 2.00 -19.33 7.77
C ASP A 240 1.92 -20.63 8.60
N ILE A 241 1.76 -20.49 9.93
CA ILE A 241 1.62 -21.59 10.89
C ILE A 241 0.53 -21.30 11.93
N GLY A 242 -0.06 -22.36 12.49
CA GLY A 242 -1.08 -22.20 13.52
C GLY A 242 -2.31 -21.44 13.04
N ASP A 243 -3.13 -20.95 13.96
CA ASP A 243 -4.38 -20.26 13.65
C ASP A 243 -4.65 -19.13 14.64
N PHE A 244 -5.32 -18.08 14.19
CA PHE A 244 -5.89 -17.05 15.06
C PHE A 244 -7.36 -17.31 15.32
N ASP A 245 -7.86 -16.91 16.50
CA ASP A 245 -9.29 -16.95 16.80
C ASP A 245 -10.11 -15.86 16.09
N ASN A 246 -9.42 -14.81 15.64
CA ASN A 246 -9.95 -13.73 14.84
C ASN A 246 -8.82 -13.13 13.98
N ASP A 247 -9.12 -12.84 12.73
CA ASP A 247 -8.14 -12.26 11.81
C ASP A 247 -7.91 -10.76 12.06
N ALA A 248 -8.76 -10.09 12.83
CA ALA A 248 -8.62 -8.67 13.13
C ALA A 248 -9.01 -8.26 14.56
N ARG A 249 -8.34 -7.24 15.09
CA ARG A 249 -8.64 -6.63 16.40
C ARG A 249 -8.65 -5.11 16.33
N LEU A 250 -9.66 -4.50 16.95
CA LEU A 250 -9.71 -3.05 17.13
C LEU A 250 -8.67 -2.64 18.19
N LEU A 251 -7.80 -1.71 17.82
CA LEU A 251 -6.76 -1.17 18.70
C LEU A 251 -7.20 0.15 19.31
N PHE A 252 -7.69 1.09 18.50
CA PHE A 252 -8.18 2.39 18.95
C PHE A 252 -9.57 2.64 18.39
N ASP A 253 -10.52 2.93 19.28
CA ASP A 253 -11.85 3.40 18.90
C ASP A 253 -11.83 4.91 18.60
N THR A 254 -12.74 5.35 17.75
CA THR A 254 -12.89 6.75 17.32
C THR A 254 -13.20 7.74 18.46
N LYS A 255 -13.63 7.27 19.64
CA LYS A 255 -14.04 8.10 20.78
C LYS A 255 -13.27 7.80 22.06
N SER A 256 -13.12 6.52 22.41
CA SER A 256 -12.56 6.13 23.71
C SER A 256 -11.05 5.90 23.72
N GLY A 257 -10.39 5.91 22.56
CA GLY A 257 -8.96 5.65 22.44
C GLY A 257 -8.64 4.17 22.46
N ARG A 258 -7.52 3.79 23.08
CA ARG A 258 -7.06 2.40 23.15
C ARG A 258 -8.16 1.51 23.74
N VAL A 259 -8.47 0.44 23.04
CA VAL A 259 -9.47 -0.55 23.47
C VAL A 259 -8.84 -1.55 24.42
N ASP A 260 -9.52 -1.83 25.54
CA ASP A 260 -9.12 -2.89 26.45
C ASP A 260 -9.28 -4.27 25.79
N LYS A 261 -8.37 -5.20 26.11
CA LYS A 261 -8.38 -6.57 25.56
C LYS A 261 -8.30 -6.63 24.03
N SER A 262 -7.44 -5.80 23.45
CA SER A 262 -7.13 -5.78 22.02
C SER A 262 -6.31 -6.98 21.55
N GLU A 263 -5.89 -7.88 22.45
CA GLU A 263 -5.15 -9.07 22.08
C GLU A 263 -5.94 -10.02 21.16
N VAL A 264 -5.21 -10.72 20.28
CA VAL A 264 -5.71 -11.88 19.53
C VAL A 264 -5.23 -13.17 20.18
N VAL A 265 -6.02 -14.24 20.10
CA VAL A 265 -5.59 -15.56 20.53
C VAL A 265 -4.98 -16.29 19.34
N PHE A 266 -3.72 -16.67 19.48
CA PHE A 266 -3.00 -17.55 18.59
C PHE A 266 -2.96 -18.97 19.16
N ARG A 267 -3.15 -19.98 18.29
CA ARG A 267 -3.01 -21.39 18.63
C ARG A 267 -1.88 -21.99 17.79
N ALA A 268 -0.81 -22.39 18.48
CA ALA A 268 0.35 -22.99 17.84
C ALA A 268 0.00 -24.38 17.24
N PRO A 269 0.68 -24.78 16.15
CA PRO A 269 0.55 -26.12 15.59
C PRO A 269 1.01 -27.20 16.59
N THR A 270 0.61 -28.45 16.34
CA THR A 270 1.02 -29.60 17.18
C THR A 270 2.43 -30.10 16.89
N THR A 271 2.95 -29.77 15.70
CA THR A 271 4.28 -30.17 15.23
C THR A 271 5.26 -29.01 15.39
N PRO A 272 6.45 -29.25 15.97
CA PRO A 272 7.50 -28.23 16.04
C PRO A 272 7.87 -27.73 14.64
N MET A 273 7.89 -26.41 14.46
CA MET A 273 8.24 -25.78 13.19
C MET A 273 8.62 -24.31 13.37
N ASN A 274 9.33 -23.76 12.39
CA ASN A 274 9.48 -22.31 12.27
C ASN A 274 8.33 -21.77 11.41
N GLY A 275 7.96 -20.52 11.66
CA GLY A 275 7.00 -19.79 10.84
C GLY A 275 7.17 -18.28 11.01
N THR A 276 6.22 -17.55 10.49
CA THR A 276 6.18 -16.11 10.48
C THR A 276 4.79 -15.64 10.84
N ILE A 277 4.71 -14.65 11.72
CA ILE A 277 3.48 -13.90 11.99
C ILE A 277 3.65 -12.49 11.41
N TRP A 278 2.61 -12.03 10.72
CA TRP A 278 2.48 -10.65 10.27
C TRP A 278 1.34 -10.00 11.03
N ALA A 279 1.57 -8.81 11.54
CA ALA A 279 0.53 -7.93 12.04
C ALA A 279 0.53 -6.67 11.17
N VAL A 280 -0.57 -6.44 10.46
CA VAL A 280 -0.77 -5.28 9.59
C VAL A 280 -1.71 -4.32 10.30
N ILE A 281 -1.21 -3.14 10.63
CA ILE A 281 -1.92 -2.12 11.36
C ILE A 281 -2.45 -1.10 10.36
N HIS A 282 -3.72 -0.77 10.51
CA HIS A 282 -4.46 0.10 9.61
C HIS A 282 -5.07 1.24 10.41
N ASP A 283 -5.19 2.40 9.78
CA ASP A 283 -6.15 3.42 10.16
C ASP A 283 -7.27 3.55 9.13
N ASN A 284 -8.34 4.25 9.50
CA ASN A 284 -9.50 4.48 8.63
C ASN A 284 -9.29 5.57 7.57
N ARG A 285 -8.09 6.15 7.47
CA ARG A 285 -7.68 7.12 6.45
C ARG A 285 -6.57 6.58 5.54
N ALA A 286 -6.51 5.25 5.43
CA ALA A 286 -5.66 4.47 4.55
C ALA A 286 -4.16 4.49 4.89
N GLY A 287 -3.77 4.99 6.06
CA GLY A 287 -2.44 4.73 6.58
C GLY A 287 -2.30 3.28 7.03
N ALA A 288 -1.09 2.77 6.86
CA ALA A 288 -0.76 1.40 7.20
C ALA A 288 0.69 1.29 7.67
N GLU A 289 0.91 0.39 8.62
CA GLU A 289 2.23 -0.02 9.10
C GLU A 289 2.17 -1.52 9.37
N TRP A 290 3.30 -2.22 9.37
CA TRP A 290 3.29 -3.64 9.68
C TRP A 290 4.52 -4.05 10.46
N VAL A 291 4.34 -5.10 11.26
CA VAL A 291 5.45 -5.82 11.87
C VAL A 291 5.44 -7.26 11.40
N VAL A 292 6.65 -7.76 11.17
CA VAL A 292 6.90 -9.16 10.83
C VAL A 292 7.87 -9.67 11.87
N PHE A 293 7.49 -10.73 12.59
CA PHE A 293 8.43 -11.37 13.49
C PHE A 293 8.42 -12.88 13.26
N PRO A 294 9.62 -13.49 13.10
CA PRO A 294 9.73 -14.92 12.98
C PRO A 294 9.34 -15.60 14.30
N VAL A 295 8.73 -16.76 14.21
CA VAL A 295 8.34 -17.58 15.36
C VAL A 295 8.96 -18.97 15.25
N ARG A 296 9.29 -19.55 16.40
CA ARG A 296 9.74 -20.94 16.52
C ARG A 296 8.85 -21.66 17.50
N VAL A 297 8.15 -22.66 17.01
CA VAL A 297 7.28 -23.53 17.78
C VAL A 297 8.09 -24.76 18.19
N LYS A 298 8.21 -25.00 19.51
CA LYS A 298 8.98 -26.12 20.10
C LYS A 298 8.08 -27.19 20.69
#